data_AF-A0A2N0RF90-F1
#
_entry.id   AF-A0A2N0RF90-F1
#
_cell.length_a   1.000
_cell.length_b   1.000
_cell.length_c   1.000
_cell.angle_alpha   90.00
_cell.angle_beta   90.00
_cell.angle_gamma   90.00
#
_symmetry.space_group_name_H-M   'P 1'
#
loop_
_entity.id
_entity.type
_entity.pdbx_description
1 polymer ?
#
loop_
_entity_poly.entity_id
_entity_poly.type
_entity_poly.pdbx_seq_one_letter_code
_entity_poly.pdbx_strand_id
1 'polypeptide(L)'
;MSIISKFLVIRNIEAIGLQTVRPLLFVTKDRLKETCIKANIPWVEDPSNQSMDHKRNVVRFSLDKFNKRYHIEGKEEYEPLTTKGLSRFMSHMEYHKNCVNSEANEIINHSRVKFDKNNGICTLILPDPIPSFHWILQKHLATRIISKIITFVKCLEQPPRLESVLRFYDHILSFSTLSSKTSQILLSHNKTSRYNNITLNNVLLCYEKKVNYVSDIPYGNLTFCRQPFTSKEETKNIVIIQNGQVVLWDKRFFVGINFVSQENKKKTLKDNNNSISLQPQYYIRRLCNKDIYDIIEMKMEAIHATYKDIIERYKKSVPPIAKFSIPVVIEKSYFVSSDNILCEREKIISIPTLGISLNPESISCWAKFRGNTLIGIDELIENSFIT
;
A
#
# COMPACT_ATOMS: atom_id res chain seq x y z
N MET A 1 -17.14 -6.36 4.75
CA MET A 1 -16.16 -7.46 4.49
C MET A 1 -15.18 -7.04 3.40
N SER A 2 -13.87 -7.21 3.62
CA SER A 2 -12.83 -6.68 2.72
C SER A 2 -12.24 -7.79 1.84
N ILE A 3 -12.91 -8.13 0.75
CA ILE A 3 -12.37 -9.06 -0.25
C ILE A 3 -11.07 -8.46 -0.82
N ILE A 4 -9.94 -9.13 -0.62
CA ILE A 4 -8.63 -8.78 -1.20
C ILE A 4 -8.58 -9.32 -2.65
N SER A 5 -9.57 -8.95 -3.48
CA SER A 5 -9.66 -9.43 -4.87
C SER A 5 -9.05 -8.48 -5.89
N LYS A 6 -8.69 -7.24 -5.51
CA LYS A 6 -8.09 -6.27 -6.44
C LYS A 6 -7.01 -5.41 -5.77
N PHE A 7 -5.86 -5.34 -6.43
CA PHE A 7 -4.67 -4.55 -6.08
C PHE A 7 -4.92 -3.03 -6.18
N LEU A 8 -4.09 -2.22 -5.49
CA LEU A 8 -4.49 -0.85 -5.10
C LEU A 8 -3.48 0.29 -5.22
N VAL A 9 -2.30 0.07 -5.80
CA VAL A 9 -1.52 1.18 -6.34
C VAL A 9 -1.93 1.35 -7.76
N ILE A 10 -2.84 2.29 -7.91
CA ILE A 10 -3.18 2.83 -9.19
C ILE A 10 -2.27 4.05 -9.37
N ARG A 11 -1.09 3.88 -9.98
CA ARG A 11 -0.40 5.00 -10.66
C ARG A 11 -1.12 5.35 -11.98
N ASN A 12 -2.41 5.10 -12.04
CA ASN A 12 -3.19 4.91 -13.26
C ASN A 12 -4.56 5.58 -13.09
N ILE A 13 -5.18 5.85 -14.22
CA ILE A 13 -6.46 6.52 -14.43
C ILE A 13 -7.64 5.85 -13.66
N GLU A 14 -7.45 4.66 -13.10
CA GLU A 14 -8.48 3.90 -12.37
C GLU A 14 -8.73 4.39 -10.91
N ALA A 15 -7.94 5.33 -10.38
CA ALA A 15 -8.32 6.08 -9.18
C ALA A 15 -9.57 6.96 -9.43
N ILE A 16 -9.92 7.15 -10.71
CA ILE A 16 -11.10 7.80 -11.26
C ILE A 16 -12.24 6.77 -11.51
N GLY A 17 -12.13 5.53 -11.02
CA GLY A 17 -13.14 4.49 -11.26
C GLY A 17 -13.16 3.97 -12.70
N LEU A 18 -12.13 4.26 -13.49
CA LEU A 18 -12.02 3.81 -14.87
C LEU A 18 -11.58 2.34 -14.93
N GLN A 19 -12.31 1.54 -15.68
CA GLN A 19 -12.01 0.12 -15.89
C GLN A 19 -11.21 -0.02 -17.18
N THR A 20 -9.96 -0.46 -17.11
CA THR A 20 -9.21 -0.80 -18.33
C THR A 20 -9.80 -2.06 -18.96
N VAL A 21 -10.49 -1.90 -20.10
CA VAL A 21 -11.00 -3.02 -20.89
C VAL A 21 -10.02 -3.31 -22.04
N ARG A 22 -9.80 -4.59 -22.35
CA ARG A 22 -8.98 -5.03 -23.49
C ARG A 22 -9.84 -5.83 -24.48
N PRO A 23 -10.67 -5.18 -25.30
CA PRO A 23 -11.67 -5.87 -26.14
C PRO A 23 -11.07 -6.88 -27.11
N LEU A 24 -9.85 -6.61 -27.59
CA LEU A 24 -9.17 -7.42 -28.60
C LEU A 24 -8.23 -8.48 -28.00
N LEU A 25 -8.27 -8.72 -26.67
CA LEU A 25 -7.31 -9.63 -26.01
C LEU A 25 -7.38 -11.07 -26.56
N PHE A 26 -8.57 -11.52 -26.94
CA PHE A 26 -8.80 -12.86 -27.49
C PHE A 26 -8.83 -12.90 -29.03
N VAL A 27 -8.59 -11.76 -29.68
CA VAL A 27 -8.58 -11.67 -31.15
C VAL A 27 -7.15 -11.81 -31.63
N THR A 28 -6.91 -12.77 -32.52
CA THR A 28 -5.57 -12.98 -33.09
C THR A 28 -5.18 -11.85 -34.04
N LYS A 29 -3.87 -11.60 -34.20
CA LYS A 29 -3.37 -10.57 -35.13
C LYS A 29 -3.81 -10.85 -36.57
N ASP A 30 -3.84 -12.13 -36.97
CA ASP A 30 -4.26 -12.54 -38.31
C ASP A 30 -5.74 -12.24 -38.56
N ARG A 31 -6.60 -12.52 -37.57
CA ARG A 31 -8.02 -12.17 -37.65
C ARG A 31 -8.25 -10.65 -37.74
N LEU A 32 -7.46 -9.87 -37.00
CA LEU A 32 -7.50 -8.40 -37.10
C LEU A 32 -7.10 -7.93 -38.50
N LYS A 33 -6.04 -8.48 -39.08
CA LYS A 33 -5.60 -8.16 -40.45
C LYS A 33 -6.67 -8.48 -41.48
N GLU A 34 -7.27 -9.68 -41.43
CA GLU A 34 -8.38 -10.06 -42.31
C GLU A 34 -9.56 -9.08 -42.21
N THR A 35 -9.87 -8.64 -41.00
CA THR A 35 -10.97 -7.70 -40.75
C THR A 35 -10.66 -6.33 -41.37
N CYS A 36 -9.44 -5.83 -41.20
CA CYS A 36 -9.01 -4.59 -41.85
C CYS A 36 -9.06 -4.69 -43.38
N ILE A 37 -8.59 -5.81 -43.96
CA ILE A 37 -8.66 -6.06 -45.41
C ILE A 37 -10.11 -6.05 -45.90
N LYS A 38 -10.99 -6.82 -45.25
CA LYS A 38 -12.42 -6.90 -45.62
C LYS A 38 -13.15 -5.57 -45.52
N ALA A 39 -12.79 -4.75 -44.52
CA ALA A 39 -13.37 -3.43 -44.31
C ALA A 39 -12.67 -2.32 -45.09
N ASN A 40 -11.67 -2.64 -45.90
CA ASN A 40 -10.81 -1.68 -46.61
C ASN A 40 -10.20 -0.61 -45.69
N ILE A 41 -9.83 -1.00 -44.48
CA ILE A 41 -9.21 -0.13 -43.47
C ILE A 41 -7.68 -0.23 -43.63
N PRO A 42 -6.99 0.87 -43.94
CA PRO A 42 -5.53 0.87 -44.01
C PRO A 42 -4.92 0.69 -42.61
N TRP A 43 -3.82 -0.05 -42.52
CA TRP A 43 -3.03 -0.16 -41.29
C TRP A 43 -1.54 0.03 -41.58
N VAL A 44 -0.79 0.43 -40.54
CA VAL A 44 0.67 0.62 -40.61
C VAL A 44 1.32 -0.39 -39.67
N GLU A 45 2.35 -1.10 -40.14
CA GLU A 45 3.21 -1.87 -39.23
C GLU A 45 4.22 -0.93 -38.60
N ASP A 46 4.22 -0.87 -37.27
CA ASP A 46 5.13 -0.02 -36.50
C ASP A 46 6.60 -0.43 -36.76
N PRO A 47 7.49 0.48 -37.17
CA PRO A 47 8.91 0.21 -37.42
C PRO A 47 9.64 -0.41 -36.22
N SER A 48 9.23 -0.10 -34.98
CA SER A 48 9.82 -0.65 -33.76
C SER A 48 9.67 -2.17 -33.65
N ASN A 49 8.78 -2.78 -34.44
CA ASN A 49 8.65 -4.23 -34.55
C ASN A 49 9.92 -4.90 -35.09
N GLN A 50 10.84 -4.18 -35.73
CA GLN A 50 12.08 -4.74 -36.25
C GLN A 50 13.24 -4.69 -35.23
N SER A 51 13.14 -3.89 -34.17
CA SER A 51 14.19 -3.80 -33.16
C SER A 51 14.22 -5.03 -32.25
N MET A 52 15.43 -5.55 -32.00
CA MET A 52 15.69 -6.63 -31.04
C MET A 52 15.96 -6.12 -29.61
N ASP A 53 16.03 -4.81 -29.40
CA ASP A 53 16.30 -4.21 -28.08
C ASP A 53 15.17 -4.48 -27.08
N HIS A 54 13.97 -4.75 -27.60
CA HIS A 54 12.81 -5.09 -26.81
C HIS A 54 12.72 -6.61 -26.60
N LYS A 55 12.81 -7.05 -25.33
CA LYS A 55 12.67 -8.48 -24.94
C LYS A 55 11.42 -9.16 -25.53
N ARG A 56 10.32 -8.41 -25.70
CA ARG A 56 9.10 -8.90 -26.34
C ARG A 56 9.33 -9.31 -27.80
N ASN A 57 10.08 -8.51 -28.56
CA ASN A 57 10.40 -8.80 -29.95
C ASN A 57 11.31 -10.02 -30.05
N VAL A 58 12.30 -10.15 -29.16
CA VAL A 58 13.17 -11.34 -29.08
C VAL A 58 12.35 -12.62 -28.89
N VAL A 59 11.36 -12.60 -28.00
CA VAL A 59 10.43 -13.74 -27.80
C VAL A 59 9.62 -14.00 -29.07
N ARG A 60 9.09 -12.95 -29.72
CA ARG A 60 8.30 -13.07 -30.95
C ARG A 60 9.10 -13.70 -32.09
N PHE A 61 10.34 -13.24 -32.33
CA PHE A 61 11.21 -13.79 -33.36
C PHE A 61 11.67 -15.21 -33.04
N SER A 62 11.97 -15.50 -31.77
CA SER A 62 12.33 -16.86 -31.33
C SER A 62 11.18 -17.85 -31.54
N LEU A 63 9.95 -17.47 -31.18
CA LEU A 63 8.75 -18.29 -31.37
C LEU A 63 8.47 -18.54 -32.86
N ASP A 64 8.60 -17.52 -33.71
CA ASP A 64 8.43 -17.67 -35.16
C ASP A 64 9.46 -18.65 -35.75
N LYS A 65 10.72 -18.54 -35.34
CA LYS A 65 11.78 -19.48 -35.73
C LYS A 65 11.47 -20.90 -35.28
N PHE A 66 10.96 -21.08 -34.06
CA PHE A 66 10.62 -22.38 -33.49
C PHE A 66 9.45 -23.04 -34.23
N ASN A 67 8.37 -22.29 -34.47
CA ASN A 67 7.19 -22.77 -35.17
C ASN A 67 7.48 -23.07 -36.65
N LYS A 68 8.31 -22.26 -37.32
CA LYS A 68 8.75 -22.54 -38.71
C LYS A 68 9.54 -23.85 -38.83
N ARG A 69 10.43 -24.13 -37.87
CA ARG A 69 11.17 -25.41 -37.83
C ARG A 69 10.23 -26.60 -37.71
N TYR A 70 9.20 -26.50 -36.86
CA TYR A 70 8.18 -27.56 -36.75
C TYR A 70 7.51 -27.86 -38.09
N HIS A 71 7.08 -26.83 -38.82
CA HIS A 71 6.42 -27.01 -40.13
C HIS A 71 7.34 -27.58 -41.22
N ILE A 72 8.66 -27.41 -41.10
CA ILE A 72 9.65 -27.92 -42.07
C ILE A 72 10.11 -29.33 -41.70
N GLU A 73 10.36 -29.58 -40.41
CA GLU A 73 10.96 -30.83 -39.93
C GLU A 73 9.92 -31.90 -39.56
N GLY A 74 8.64 -31.56 -39.43
CA GLY A 74 7.54 -32.51 -39.19
C GLY A 74 7.70 -33.38 -37.94
N LYS A 75 8.55 -32.99 -36.99
CA LYS A 75 8.91 -33.81 -35.83
C LYS A 75 7.73 -33.94 -34.86
N GLU A 76 7.34 -35.17 -34.55
CA GLU A 76 6.25 -35.54 -33.63
C GLU A 76 6.52 -35.19 -32.15
N GLU A 77 7.74 -34.80 -31.78
CA GLU A 77 8.14 -34.62 -30.38
C GLU A 77 7.46 -33.44 -29.66
N TYR A 78 6.93 -32.44 -30.37
CA TYR A 78 6.26 -31.29 -29.73
C TYR A 78 5.29 -30.57 -30.67
N GLU A 79 4.16 -30.10 -30.15
CA GLU A 79 3.24 -29.24 -30.90
C GLU A 79 3.72 -27.77 -30.95
N PRO A 80 3.42 -27.02 -32.03
CA PRO A 80 3.73 -25.60 -32.11
C PRO A 80 2.95 -24.81 -31.07
N LEU A 81 3.58 -23.78 -30.50
CA LEU A 81 2.95 -22.88 -29.53
C LEU A 81 1.96 -21.96 -30.24
N THR A 82 0.74 -22.47 -30.45
CA THR A 82 -0.34 -21.73 -31.11
C THR A 82 -1.00 -20.72 -30.18
N THR A 83 -1.58 -19.66 -30.75
CA THR A 83 -2.38 -18.70 -29.98
C THR A 83 -3.59 -19.37 -29.30
N LYS A 84 -4.17 -20.40 -29.92
CA LYS A 84 -5.26 -21.19 -29.35
C LYS A 84 -4.81 -21.97 -28.12
N GLY A 85 -3.66 -22.64 -28.19
CA GLY A 85 -3.06 -23.36 -27.07
C GLY A 85 -2.74 -22.43 -25.89
N LEU A 86 -2.12 -21.27 -26.17
CA LEU A 86 -1.84 -20.25 -25.17
C LEU A 86 -3.11 -19.67 -24.53
N SER A 87 -4.15 -19.40 -25.32
CA SER A 87 -5.43 -18.92 -24.81
C SER A 87 -6.10 -19.93 -23.88
N ARG A 88 -6.04 -21.23 -24.21
CA ARG A 88 -6.53 -22.30 -23.34
C ARG A 88 -5.74 -22.37 -22.04
N PHE A 89 -4.41 -22.33 -22.13
CA PHE A 89 -3.53 -22.28 -20.95
C PHE A 89 -3.84 -21.08 -20.05
N MET A 90 -3.97 -19.88 -20.62
CA MET A 90 -4.33 -18.68 -19.87
C MET A 90 -5.68 -18.82 -19.17
N SER A 91 -6.67 -19.40 -19.84
CA SER A 91 -8.01 -19.62 -19.27
C SER A 91 -7.97 -20.60 -18.09
N HIS A 92 -7.22 -21.70 -18.22
CA HIS A 92 -7.02 -22.66 -17.12
C HIS A 92 -6.25 -22.03 -15.95
N MET A 93 -5.21 -21.24 -16.23
CA MET A 93 -4.44 -20.56 -15.20
C MET A 93 -5.24 -19.49 -14.46
N GLU A 94 -6.14 -18.78 -15.16
CA GLU A 94 -7.04 -17.81 -14.54
C GLU A 94 -8.07 -18.52 -13.67
N TYR A 95 -8.66 -19.63 -14.14
CA TYR A 95 -9.55 -20.47 -13.34
C TYR A 95 -8.84 -20.96 -12.06
N HIS A 96 -7.67 -21.57 -12.20
CA HIS A 96 -6.87 -22.04 -11.07
C HIS A 96 -6.53 -20.91 -10.09
N LYS A 97 -6.12 -19.74 -10.61
CA LYS A 97 -5.85 -18.55 -9.79
C LYS A 97 -7.09 -18.11 -9.02
N ASN A 98 -8.27 -18.16 -9.63
CA ASN A 98 -9.53 -17.77 -8.98
C ASN A 98 -9.91 -18.75 -7.85
N CYS A 99 -9.82 -20.06 -8.08
CA CYS A 99 -10.06 -21.08 -7.05
C CYS A 99 -9.12 -20.88 -5.85
N VAL A 100 -7.80 -20.83 -6.10
CA VAL A 100 -6.80 -20.65 -5.05
C VAL A 100 -6.97 -19.32 -4.32
N ASN A 101 -7.35 -18.25 -5.04
CA ASN A 101 -7.60 -16.97 -4.41
C ASN A 101 -8.83 -16.99 -3.50
N SER A 102 -9.86 -17.77 -3.85
CA SER A 102 -11.05 -17.96 -3.04
C SER A 102 -10.70 -18.64 -1.71
N GLU A 103 -10.03 -19.79 -1.78
CA GLU A 103 -9.59 -20.53 -0.58
C GLU A 103 -8.67 -19.69 0.32
N ALA A 104 -7.68 -19.00 -0.28
CA ALA A 104 -6.81 -18.11 0.47
C ALA A 104 -7.58 -16.95 1.11
N ASN A 105 -8.63 -16.44 0.48
CA ASN A 105 -9.47 -15.39 1.06
C ASN A 105 -10.34 -15.91 2.21
N GLU A 106 -10.89 -17.12 2.10
CA GLU A 106 -11.61 -17.77 3.19
C GLU A 106 -10.70 -17.94 4.41
N ILE A 107 -9.50 -18.46 4.21
CA ILE A 107 -8.52 -18.58 5.29
C ILE A 107 -8.18 -17.21 5.85
N ILE A 108 -7.93 -16.20 5.02
CA ILE A 108 -7.68 -14.84 5.51
C ILE A 108 -8.84 -14.30 6.35
N ASN A 109 -10.08 -14.57 5.96
CA ASN A 109 -11.28 -14.10 6.68
C ASN A 109 -11.49 -14.84 8.01
N HIS A 110 -11.15 -16.13 8.08
CA HIS A 110 -11.31 -16.96 9.29
C HIS A 110 -10.06 -16.95 10.18
N SER A 111 -8.90 -16.60 9.62
CA SER A 111 -7.65 -16.48 10.36
C SER A 111 -7.54 -15.11 11.02
N ARG A 112 -6.65 -15.01 12.00
CA ARG A 112 -6.40 -13.76 12.73
C ARG A 112 -5.43 -12.86 11.95
N VAL A 113 -5.72 -12.61 10.67
CA VAL A 113 -5.00 -11.64 9.83
C VAL A 113 -5.77 -10.33 9.80
N LYS A 114 -5.21 -9.28 10.40
CA LYS A 114 -5.82 -7.97 10.51
C LYS A 114 -5.20 -7.00 9.50
N PHE A 115 -6.02 -6.50 8.58
CA PHE A 115 -5.62 -5.48 7.62
C PHE A 115 -6.04 -4.09 8.12
N ASP A 116 -5.08 -3.33 8.61
CA ASP A 116 -5.27 -1.93 8.95
C ASP A 116 -5.11 -1.08 7.69
N LYS A 117 -6.25 -0.78 7.07
CA LYS A 117 -6.32 0.05 5.87
C LYS A 117 -5.92 1.50 6.13
N ASN A 118 -6.18 2.01 7.33
CA ASN A 118 -5.89 3.39 7.66
C ASN A 118 -4.38 3.56 7.72
N ASN A 119 -3.67 2.67 8.40
CA ASN A 119 -2.21 2.79 8.54
C ASN A 119 -1.41 2.06 7.43
N GLY A 120 -2.07 1.27 6.59
CA GLY A 120 -1.43 0.47 5.54
C GLY A 120 -0.55 -0.63 6.12
N ILE A 121 -1.02 -1.27 7.19
CA ILE A 121 -0.31 -2.27 7.99
C ILE A 121 -1.12 -3.58 7.97
N CYS A 122 -0.43 -4.71 8.00
CA CYS A 122 -1.08 -6.01 8.16
C CYS A 122 -0.46 -6.75 9.34
N THR A 123 -1.29 -7.16 10.30
CA THR A 123 -0.86 -7.95 11.45
C THR A 123 -1.34 -9.39 11.29
N LEU A 124 -0.40 -10.32 11.22
CA LEU A 124 -0.61 -11.75 11.24
C LEU A 124 -0.48 -12.23 12.69
N ILE A 125 -1.55 -12.82 13.24
CA ILE A 125 -1.56 -13.33 14.61
C ILE A 125 -1.55 -14.86 14.54
N LEU A 126 -0.50 -15.49 15.06
CA LEU A 126 -0.31 -16.94 15.02
C LEU A 126 -0.31 -17.54 16.42
N PRO A 127 -0.88 -18.74 16.62
CA PRO A 127 -0.73 -19.47 17.88
C PRO A 127 0.72 -19.92 18.08
N ASP A 128 1.18 -19.95 19.33
CA ASP A 128 2.45 -20.52 19.75
C ASP A 128 2.20 -21.53 20.89
N PRO A 129 2.43 -22.84 20.71
CA PRO A 129 2.91 -23.51 19.50
C PRO A 129 1.89 -23.48 18.36
N ILE A 130 2.39 -23.51 17.13
CA ILE A 130 1.56 -23.62 15.92
C ILE A 130 0.99 -25.05 15.82
N PRO A 131 -0.35 -25.25 15.76
CA PRO A 131 -0.93 -26.58 15.58
C PRO A 131 -0.49 -27.24 14.27
N SER A 132 -0.33 -28.57 14.25
CA SER A 132 0.14 -29.33 13.08
C SER A 132 -0.76 -29.18 11.84
N PHE A 133 -2.06 -28.94 12.03
CA PHE A 133 -3.04 -28.71 10.97
C PHE A 133 -3.11 -27.25 10.50
N HIS A 134 -2.36 -26.33 11.11
CA HIS A 134 -2.45 -24.91 10.79
C HIS A 134 -1.91 -24.62 9.39
N TRP A 135 -2.63 -23.80 8.61
CA TRP A 135 -2.31 -23.48 7.21
C TRP A 135 -0.89 -22.93 7.00
N ILE A 136 -0.31 -22.27 8.01
CA ILE A 136 1.05 -21.71 7.95
C ILE A 136 2.12 -22.80 7.80
N LEU A 137 1.84 -24.05 8.18
CA LEU A 137 2.76 -25.18 7.97
C LEU A 137 2.63 -25.76 6.54
N GLN A 138 1.54 -25.43 5.84
CA GLN A 138 1.34 -25.80 4.44
C GLN A 138 2.02 -24.76 3.54
N LYS A 139 3.29 -25.01 3.19
CA LYS A 139 4.15 -24.06 2.44
C LYS A 139 3.48 -23.41 1.23
N HIS A 140 2.75 -24.17 0.42
CA HIS A 140 2.07 -23.67 -0.78
C HIS A 140 0.98 -22.64 -0.44
N LEU A 141 0.23 -22.87 0.64
CA LEU A 141 -0.84 -22.00 1.10
C LEU A 141 -0.27 -20.77 1.82
N ALA A 142 0.72 -21.01 2.69
CA ALA A 142 1.41 -19.96 3.42
C ALA A 142 2.09 -18.94 2.50
N THR A 143 2.79 -19.40 1.46
CA THR A 143 3.40 -18.52 0.46
C THR A 143 2.37 -17.67 -0.28
N ARG A 144 1.18 -18.20 -0.59
CA ARG A 144 0.09 -17.43 -1.22
C ARG A 144 -0.45 -16.35 -0.29
N ILE A 145 -0.72 -16.69 0.97
CA ILE A 145 -1.23 -15.74 1.96
C ILE A 145 -0.20 -14.65 2.26
N ILE A 146 1.07 -15.01 2.49
CA ILE A 146 2.17 -14.05 2.70
C ILE A 146 2.35 -13.16 1.45
N SER A 147 2.26 -13.74 0.25
CA SER A 147 2.28 -12.97 -1.00
C SER A 147 1.14 -11.94 -1.05
N LYS A 148 -0.09 -12.31 -0.67
CA LYS A 148 -1.22 -11.37 -0.56
C LYS A 148 -0.98 -10.29 0.49
N ILE A 149 -0.41 -10.63 1.64
CA ILE A 149 -0.07 -9.67 2.71
C ILE A 149 0.97 -8.65 2.21
N ILE A 150 2.07 -9.13 1.62
CA ILE A 150 3.13 -8.26 1.08
C ILE A 150 2.57 -7.36 -0.01
N THR A 151 1.75 -7.92 -0.89
CA THR A 151 1.09 -7.18 -1.96
C THR A 151 0.19 -6.09 -1.39
N PHE A 152 -0.60 -6.37 -0.36
CA PHE A 152 -1.42 -5.38 0.33
C PHE A 152 -0.55 -4.25 0.90
N VAL A 153 0.51 -4.58 1.65
CA VAL A 153 1.39 -3.60 2.30
C VAL A 153 2.15 -2.76 1.27
N LYS A 154 2.65 -3.38 0.20
CA LYS A 154 3.31 -2.68 -0.91
C LYS A 154 2.34 -2.01 -1.87
N CYS A 155 1.05 -2.28 -1.69
CA CYS A 155 -0.04 -1.90 -2.57
C CYS A 155 0.26 -2.20 -4.06
N LEU A 156 1.13 -3.15 -4.41
CA LEU A 156 1.53 -3.40 -5.80
C LEU A 156 0.52 -4.30 -6.52
N GLU A 157 0.38 -4.14 -7.83
CA GLU A 157 -0.41 -5.07 -8.65
C GLU A 157 0.31 -6.40 -8.89
N GLN A 158 1.62 -6.33 -9.07
CA GLN A 158 2.40 -7.52 -9.31
C GLN A 158 2.71 -8.23 -7.98
N PRO A 159 2.56 -9.57 -7.94
CA PRO A 159 2.94 -10.32 -6.76
C PRO A 159 4.45 -10.14 -6.48
N PRO A 160 4.88 -10.16 -5.22
CA PRO A 160 6.29 -10.15 -4.87
C PRO A 160 7.03 -11.35 -5.47
N ARG A 161 8.35 -11.20 -5.63
CA ARG A 161 9.23 -12.31 -6.02
C ARG A 161 9.09 -13.46 -5.01
N LEU A 162 8.95 -14.68 -5.52
CA LEU A 162 8.77 -15.87 -4.71
C LEU A 162 9.88 -16.04 -3.67
N GLU A 163 11.13 -15.76 -4.04
CA GLU A 163 12.27 -15.81 -3.13
C GLU A 163 12.05 -14.96 -1.87
N SER A 164 11.54 -13.75 -2.02
CA SER A 164 11.29 -12.85 -0.88
C SER A 164 10.14 -13.34 -0.01
N VAL A 165 9.10 -13.92 -0.63
CA VAL A 165 7.99 -14.55 0.09
C VAL A 165 8.48 -15.74 0.92
N LEU A 166 9.34 -16.58 0.34
CA LEU A 166 9.93 -17.72 1.01
C LEU A 166 10.80 -17.30 2.20
N ARG A 167 11.63 -16.27 2.03
CA ARG A 167 12.43 -15.74 3.16
C ARG A 167 11.57 -15.20 4.30
N PHE A 168 10.45 -14.51 4.01
CA PHE A 168 9.50 -14.12 5.05
C PHE A 168 8.85 -15.34 5.72
N TYR A 169 8.47 -16.35 4.94
CA TYR A 169 7.91 -17.59 5.44
C TYR A 169 8.87 -18.32 6.40
N ASP A 170 10.13 -18.51 5.98
CA ASP A 170 11.16 -19.16 6.79
C ASP A 170 11.44 -18.35 8.07
N HIS A 171 11.46 -17.02 7.96
CA HIS A 171 11.61 -16.12 9.12
C HIS A 171 10.44 -16.26 10.09
N ILE A 172 9.19 -16.29 9.61
CA ILE A 172 7.99 -16.52 10.44
C ILE A 172 8.09 -17.86 11.18
N LEU A 173 8.47 -18.93 10.49
CA LEU A 173 8.58 -20.25 11.09
C LEU A 173 9.73 -20.37 12.08
N SER A 174 10.79 -19.58 11.95
CA SER A 174 11.90 -19.54 12.91
C SER A 174 11.47 -19.13 14.33
N PHE A 175 10.36 -18.39 14.44
CA PHE A 175 9.77 -18.02 15.75
C PHE A 175 8.89 -19.13 16.34
N SER A 176 8.52 -20.15 15.57
CA SER A 176 7.62 -21.20 16.03
C SER A 176 8.35 -22.30 16.79
N THR A 177 7.81 -22.70 17.94
CA THR A 177 8.38 -23.73 18.83
C THR A 177 8.38 -25.14 18.25
N LEU A 178 7.58 -25.41 17.20
CA LEU A 178 7.62 -26.68 16.44
C LEU A 178 8.97 -26.94 15.77
N SER A 179 9.74 -25.87 15.51
CA SER A 179 11.06 -25.95 14.91
C SER A 179 12.01 -26.81 15.77
N SER A 180 11.89 -26.85 17.10
CA SER A 180 12.83 -27.58 17.97
C SER A 180 13.10 -29.06 17.65
N LYS A 181 12.20 -29.79 16.97
CA LYS A 181 12.48 -31.17 16.50
C LYS A 181 13.07 -31.25 15.08
N THR A 182 12.84 -30.27 14.22
CA THR A 182 13.39 -30.20 12.84
C THR A 182 14.63 -29.30 12.74
N SER A 183 14.88 -28.50 13.78
CA SER A 183 15.89 -27.45 13.91
C SER A 183 17.21 -27.92 14.51
N GLN A 184 17.33 -29.20 14.88
CA GLN A 184 18.60 -29.77 15.33
C GLN A 184 19.67 -29.78 14.22
N ILE A 185 19.30 -29.49 12.97
CA ILE A 185 20.25 -29.43 11.85
C ILE A 185 20.81 -28.01 11.61
N LEU A 186 20.25 -26.93 12.18
CA LEU A 186 20.62 -25.58 11.71
C LEU A 186 20.86 -24.42 12.69
N LEU A 187 20.77 -24.58 14.02
CA LEU A 187 21.06 -23.45 14.93
C LEU A 187 21.82 -23.86 16.20
N SER A 188 23.14 -24.03 16.06
CA SER A 188 24.06 -23.51 17.08
C SER A 188 24.31 -22.03 16.76
N HIS A 189 24.35 -21.21 17.81
CA HIS A 189 24.57 -19.75 17.83
C HIS A 189 23.30 -18.86 17.94
N ASN A 190 23.25 -18.18 19.09
CA ASN A 190 22.52 -16.94 19.39
C ASN A 190 21.01 -17.04 19.70
N LYS A 191 20.69 -17.50 20.92
CA LYS A 191 19.38 -17.32 21.57
C LYS A 191 18.97 -15.84 21.78
N THR A 192 19.87 -14.88 21.55
CA THR A 192 19.63 -13.44 21.71
C THR A 192 18.99 -12.75 20.49
N SER A 193 18.95 -13.38 19.31
CA SER A 193 18.47 -12.76 18.05
C SER A 193 17.01 -13.11 17.68
N ARG A 194 16.30 -13.84 18.54
CA ARG A 194 14.99 -14.46 18.26
C ARG A 194 13.83 -13.48 18.07
N TYR A 195 14.09 -12.18 17.95
CA TYR A 195 13.09 -11.12 17.69
C TYR A 195 13.61 -10.06 16.71
N ASN A 196 14.59 -10.40 15.88
CA ASN A 196 15.11 -9.47 14.89
C ASN A 196 14.07 -9.23 13.79
N ASN A 197 13.82 -7.96 13.51
CA ASN A 197 13.02 -7.55 12.36
C ASN A 197 13.75 -7.93 11.07
N ILE A 198 13.01 -8.38 10.06
CA ILE A 198 13.56 -8.61 8.72
C ILE A 198 12.98 -7.60 7.75
N THR A 199 13.82 -7.07 6.87
CA THR A 199 13.40 -6.17 5.79
C THR A 199 13.73 -6.79 4.44
N LEU A 200 12.73 -6.96 3.58
CA LEU A 200 12.91 -7.46 2.21
C LEU A 200 12.06 -6.64 1.24
N ASN A 201 12.66 -6.17 0.14
CA ASN A 201 12.00 -5.39 -0.90
C ASN A 201 11.13 -4.23 -0.35
N ASN A 202 11.65 -3.49 0.63
CA ASN A 202 10.99 -2.37 1.30
C ASN A 202 9.73 -2.78 2.10
N VAL A 203 9.64 -4.05 2.51
CA VAL A 203 8.67 -4.52 3.50
C VAL A 203 9.43 -4.95 4.73
N LEU A 204 9.03 -4.38 5.86
CA LEU A 204 9.54 -4.68 7.18
C LEU A 204 8.54 -5.62 7.87
N LEU A 205 9.04 -6.76 8.34
CA LEU A 205 8.32 -7.67 9.21
C LEU A 205 8.86 -7.48 10.62
N CYS A 206 7.98 -7.05 11.53
CA CYS A 206 8.27 -6.87 12.94
C CYS A 206 7.58 -7.95 13.77
N TYR A 207 8.29 -8.47 14.77
CA TYR A 207 7.68 -9.29 15.81
C TYR A 207 7.33 -8.39 17.01
N GLU A 208 6.08 -8.41 17.43
CA GLU A 208 5.68 -7.69 18.65
C GLU A 208 5.93 -8.57 19.87
N LYS A 209 6.67 -8.05 20.85
CA LYS A 209 6.94 -8.74 22.13
C LYS A 209 5.69 -8.98 22.98
N LYS A 210 4.52 -8.48 22.58
CA LYS A 210 3.26 -8.65 23.30
C LYS A 210 2.66 -10.01 22.94
N VAL A 211 2.57 -10.89 23.93
CA VAL A 211 1.87 -12.17 23.83
C VAL A 211 0.41 -11.94 24.21
N ASN A 212 -0.50 -12.25 23.29
CA ASN A 212 -1.94 -12.26 23.59
C ASN A 212 -2.36 -13.68 23.94
N TYR A 213 -3.15 -13.85 24.99
CA TYR A 213 -3.69 -15.17 25.35
C TYR A 213 -5.12 -15.28 24.83
N VAL A 214 -5.42 -16.41 24.21
CA VAL A 214 -6.80 -16.80 23.85
C VAL A 214 -6.98 -18.22 24.33
N SER A 215 -7.87 -18.41 25.33
CA SER A 215 -8.12 -19.73 25.91
C SER A 215 -6.81 -20.42 26.32
N ASP A 216 -5.96 -19.70 27.05
CA ASP A 216 -4.64 -20.13 27.55
C ASP A 216 -3.56 -20.46 26.51
N ILE A 217 -3.87 -20.35 25.22
CA ILE A 217 -2.88 -20.48 24.14
C ILE A 217 -2.26 -19.10 23.89
N PRO A 218 -0.93 -18.96 23.99
CA PRO A 218 -0.27 -17.71 23.63
C PRO A 218 -0.27 -17.52 22.11
N TYR A 219 -0.48 -16.29 21.68
CA TYR A 219 -0.42 -15.88 20.28
C TYR A 219 0.68 -14.83 20.08
N GLY A 220 1.49 -15.07 19.05
CA GLY A 220 2.50 -14.13 18.56
C GLY A 220 1.92 -13.21 17.49
N ASN A 221 2.25 -11.92 17.60
CA ASN A 221 1.86 -10.89 16.65
C ASN A 221 3.02 -10.56 15.71
N LEU A 222 2.82 -10.78 14.42
CA LEU A 222 3.76 -10.50 13.34
C LEU A 222 3.20 -9.39 12.46
N THR A 223 3.80 -8.21 12.50
CA THR A 223 3.29 -7.04 11.80
C THR A 223 4.13 -6.74 10.55
N PHE A 224 3.48 -6.80 9.39
CA PHE A 224 4.01 -6.37 8.11
C PHE A 224 3.68 -4.91 7.86
N CYS A 225 4.70 -4.11 7.63
CA CYS A 225 4.58 -2.72 7.24
C CYS A 225 5.62 -2.40 6.16
N ARG A 226 5.47 -1.28 5.46
CA ARG A 226 6.55 -0.84 4.58
C ARG A 226 7.73 -0.39 5.42
N GLN A 227 8.93 -0.62 4.88
CA GLN A 227 10.13 -0.05 5.45
C GLN A 227 9.95 1.48 5.53
N PRO A 228 10.15 2.09 6.71
CA PRO A 228 10.12 3.54 6.81
C PRO A 228 11.24 4.17 5.96
N PHE A 229 11.02 5.38 5.44
CA PHE A 229 12.08 6.24 4.91
C PHE A 229 13.23 6.31 5.90
N THR A 230 14.43 6.21 5.36
CA THR A 230 15.66 6.50 6.09
C THR A 230 15.75 8.01 6.36
N SER A 231 16.54 8.42 7.35
CA SER A 231 16.74 9.85 7.68
C SER A 231 17.20 10.69 6.49
N LYS A 232 17.95 10.10 5.54
CA LYS A 232 18.38 10.75 4.30
C LYS A 232 17.25 10.94 3.27
N GLU A 233 16.20 10.12 3.35
CA GLU A 233 15.02 10.21 2.48
C GLU A 233 13.96 11.13 3.07
N GLU A 234 13.95 11.38 4.39
CA GLU A 234 12.95 12.25 5.04
C GLU A 234 12.94 13.68 4.50
N THR A 235 14.11 14.30 4.31
CA THR A 235 14.22 15.66 3.75
C THR A 235 13.82 15.74 2.28
N LYS A 236 13.93 14.64 1.53
CA LYS A 236 13.53 14.56 0.11
C LYS A 236 12.04 14.28 -0.08
N ASN A 237 11.34 13.87 0.97
CA ASN A 237 9.93 13.49 0.91
C ASN A 237 8.98 14.59 1.41
N ILE A 238 9.42 15.85 1.44
CA ILE A 238 8.54 16.99 1.60
C ILE A 238 7.85 17.24 0.25
N VAL A 239 6.53 17.18 0.22
CA VAL A 239 5.73 17.40 -1.00
C VAL A 239 4.96 18.70 -0.85
N ILE A 240 5.30 19.70 -1.65
CA ILE A 240 4.51 20.93 -1.77
C ILE A 240 3.20 20.59 -2.49
N ILE A 241 2.08 21.03 -1.95
CA ILE A 241 0.74 20.72 -2.45
C ILE A 241 -0.07 22.01 -2.59
N GLN A 242 -0.75 22.17 -3.72
CA GLN A 242 -1.60 23.32 -4.01
C GLN A 242 -3.08 22.97 -3.86
N ASN A 243 -3.95 24.00 -3.92
CA ASN A 243 -5.39 23.80 -3.88
C ASN A 243 -5.87 22.85 -4.99
N GLY A 244 -6.76 21.92 -4.64
CA GLY A 244 -7.34 20.97 -5.59
C GLY A 244 -6.37 19.88 -6.06
N GLN A 245 -5.10 19.90 -5.63
CA GLN A 245 -4.14 18.86 -5.97
C GLN A 245 -4.33 17.62 -5.10
N VAL A 246 -4.07 16.47 -5.70
CA VAL A 246 -4.04 15.17 -5.04
C VAL A 246 -2.67 14.55 -5.28
N VAL A 247 -1.98 14.17 -4.21
CA VAL A 247 -0.65 13.57 -4.27
C VAL A 247 -0.63 12.18 -3.66
N LEU A 248 0.10 11.29 -4.31
CA LEU A 248 0.27 9.91 -3.85
C LEU A 248 1.42 9.85 -2.83
N TRP A 249 1.07 9.88 -1.55
CA TRP A 249 2.00 9.73 -0.43
C TRP A 249 2.44 8.28 -0.25
N ASP A 250 3.76 8.07 -0.27
CA ASP A 250 4.42 6.78 -0.05
C ASP A 250 3.77 5.63 -0.83
N LYS A 251 3.26 5.89 -2.04
CA LYS A 251 2.52 4.93 -2.88
C LYS A 251 1.41 4.18 -2.13
N ARG A 252 0.79 4.76 -1.11
CA ARG A 252 -0.27 4.13 -0.29
C ARG A 252 -1.50 5.00 -0.21
N PHE A 253 -1.29 6.29 0.05
CA PHE A 253 -2.37 7.22 0.37
C PHE A 253 -2.43 8.30 -0.69
N PHE A 254 -3.61 8.53 -1.25
CA PHE A 254 -3.86 9.78 -1.94
C PHE A 254 -4.20 10.82 -0.89
N VAL A 255 -3.45 11.90 -0.84
CA VAL A 255 -3.71 13.05 0.04
C VAL A 255 -4.16 14.20 -0.84
N GLY A 256 -5.37 14.68 -0.60
CA GLY A 256 -5.95 15.83 -1.30
C GLY A 256 -6.17 16.99 -0.35
N ILE A 257 -5.99 18.20 -0.86
CA ILE A 257 -6.32 19.45 -0.17
C ILE A 257 -7.30 20.23 -1.02
N ASN A 258 -8.38 20.68 -0.41
CA ASN A 258 -9.30 21.64 -1.02
C ASN A 258 -9.58 22.78 -0.03
N PHE A 259 -9.16 23.98 -0.39
CA PHE A 259 -9.45 25.20 0.35
C PHE A 259 -10.91 25.53 0.13
N VAL A 260 -11.67 25.56 1.22
CA VAL A 260 -13.01 26.12 1.19
C VAL A 260 -12.81 27.60 0.91
N SER A 261 -13.28 28.09 -0.24
CA SER A 261 -13.17 29.50 -0.61
C SER A 261 -13.83 30.34 0.47
N GLN A 262 -13.03 30.92 1.38
CA GLN A 262 -13.50 31.99 2.24
C GLN A 262 -13.61 33.26 1.40
N GLU A 263 -14.56 33.29 0.47
CA GLU A 263 -14.97 34.56 -0.17
C GLU A 263 -15.56 35.55 0.85
N ASN A 264 -15.78 35.14 2.11
CA ASN A 264 -16.46 35.98 3.12
C ASN A 264 -15.74 36.14 4.48
N LYS A 265 -14.40 36.09 4.55
CA LYS A 265 -13.66 36.64 5.72
C LYS A 265 -12.75 37.83 5.35
N LYS A 266 -13.20 38.70 4.44
CA LYS A 266 -12.84 40.14 4.52
C LYS A 266 -13.76 40.83 5.53
N LYS A 267 -13.70 40.44 6.80
CA LYS A 267 -14.27 41.26 7.88
C LYS A 267 -13.43 41.08 9.13
N THR A 268 -12.81 42.19 9.50
CA THR A 268 -12.29 42.55 10.82
C THR A 268 -11.13 41.73 11.38
N LEU A 269 -9.93 42.08 10.92
CA LEU A 269 -8.78 42.26 11.82
C LEU A 269 -8.27 43.69 11.59
N LYS A 270 -8.84 44.64 12.34
CA LYS A 270 -8.15 45.88 12.67
C LYS A 270 -7.18 45.50 13.80
N ASP A 271 -5.98 45.07 13.45
CA ASP A 271 -4.88 45.02 14.40
C ASP A 271 -3.68 45.76 13.80
N ASN A 272 -3.26 46.78 14.53
CA ASN A 272 -2.15 47.68 14.24
C ASN A 272 -0.81 46.94 14.38
N ASN A 273 -0.43 46.10 13.43
CA ASN A 273 0.94 45.63 13.30
C ASN A 273 1.34 45.64 11.83
N ASN A 274 2.45 46.32 11.51
CA ASN A 274 3.07 46.44 10.19
C ASN A 274 3.68 45.11 9.71
N SER A 275 2.94 44.00 9.77
CA SER A 275 3.38 42.72 9.25
C SER A 275 2.62 42.39 7.95
N ILE A 276 3.36 42.35 6.85
CA ILE A 276 2.82 41.88 5.56
C ILE A 276 2.76 40.35 5.64
N SER A 277 1.54 39.79 5.70
CA SER A 277 1.34 38.34 5.63
C SER A 277 1.48 37.89 4.17
N LEU A 278 2.49 37.08 3.88
CA LEU A 278 2.61 36.39 2.59
C LEU A 278 1.63 35.22 2.53
N GLN A 279 1.25 34.81 1.31
CA GLN A 279 0.38 33.64 1.14
C GLN A 279 1.01 32.39 1.79
N PRO A 280 0.24 31.65 2.60
CA PRO A 280 0.74 30.43 3.23
C PRO A 280 1.07 29.38 2.18
N GLN A 281 2.14 28.63 2.43
CA GLN A 281 2.51 27.46 1.64
C GLN A 281 2.10 26.18 2.36
N TYR A 282 1.55 25.23 1.62
CA TYR A 282 1.14 23.95 2.19
C TYR A 282 2.06 22.84 1.69
N TYR A 283 2.47 21.98 2.62
CA TYR A 283 3.28 20.84 2.29
C TYR A 283 2.92 19.62 3.15
N ILE A 284 3.25 18.44 2.64
CA ILE A 284 3.03 17.16 3.29
C ILE A 284 4.38 16.59 3.71
N ARG A 285 4.48 16.16 4.97
CA ARG A 285 5.62 15.40 5.49
C ARG A 285 5.16 14.26 6.41
N ARG A 286 6.12 13.49 6.92
CA ARG A 286 5.87 12.45 7.93
C ARG A 286 5.49 13.03 9.28
N LEU A 287 4.62 12.31 9.98
CA LEU A 287 4.36 12.50 11.41
C LEU A 287 5.59 12.12 12.22
N CYS A 288 6.07 13.05 13.04
CA CYS A 288 7.17 12.83 13.97
C CYS A 288 6.69 12.86 15.43
N ASN A 289 7.55 12.43 16.36
CA ASN A 289 7.18 12.42 17.78
C ASN A 289 6.89 13.83 18.31
N LYS A 290 7.64 14.84 17.87
CA LYS A 290 7.44 16.25 18.27
C LYS A 290 6.02 16.70 17.95
N ASP A 291 5.55 16.44 16.73
CA ASP A 291 4.18 16.76 16.29
C ASP A 291 3.13 16.19 17.25
N ILE A 292 3.34 14.96 17.72
CA ILE A 292 2.39 14.31 18.63
C ILE A 292 2.37 15.02 19.99
N TYR A 293 3.53 15.43 20.50
CA TYR A 293 3.59 16.21 21.75
C TYR A 293 2.93 17.56 21.57
N ASP A 294 3.26 18.29 20.50
CA ASP A 294 2.69 19.60 20.20
C ASP A 294 1.15 19.54 20.12
N ILE A 295 0.59 18.50 19.49
CA ILE A 295 -0.87 18.30 19.40
C ILE A 295 -1.53 18.02 20.75
N ILE A 296 -0.84 17.26 21.62
CA ILE A 296 -1.34 16.94 22.97
C ILE A 296 -1.23 18.17 23.89
N GLU A 297 -0.20 19.01 23.70
CA GLU A 297 0.08 20.18 24.54
C GLU A 297 -0.66 21.46 24.13
N MET A 298 -1.08 21.60 22.87
CA MET A 298 -2.00 22.69 22.49
C MET A 298 -3.24 22.62 23.41
N LYS A 299 -3.63 23.74 24.02
CA LYS A 299 -4.73 23.83 25.00
C LYS A 299 -5.91 24.58 24.38
N MET A 300 -7.09 23.98 24.31
CA MET A 300 -8.44 24.52 24.65
C MET A 300 -9.57 23.49 24.39
N GLU A 301 -10.34 23.17 25.45
CA GLU A 301 -11.67 22.51 25.47
C GLU A 301 -11.82 21.07 24.88
N ALA A 302 -13.03 20.50 25.05
CA ALA A 302 -13.40 19.07 24.99
C ALA A 302 -12.90 18.26 23.78
N ILE A 303 -12.57 18.93 22.66
CA ILE A 303 -12.03 18.33 21.43
C ILE A 303 -10.65 17.67 21.67
N HIS A 304 -9.88 18.13 22.66
CA HIS A 304 -8.58 17.53 23.01
C HIS A 304 -8.69 16.10 23.56
N ALA A 305 -9.73 15.80 24.31
CA ALA A 305 -9.93 14.44 24.85
C ALA A 305 -10.05 13.44 23.70
N THR A 306 -10.77 13.82 22.63
CA THR A 306 -10.95 13.02 21.42
C THR A 306 -9.63 12.81 20.67
N TYR A 307 -8.84 13.87 20.44
CA TYR A 307 -7.55 13.71 19.74
C TYR A 307 -6.54 12.91 20.55
N LYS A 308 -6.47 13.14 21.87
CA LYS A 308 -5.61 12.37 22.76
C LYS A 308 -5.98 10.89 22.71
N ASP A 309 -7.26 10.56 22.79
CA ASP A 309 -7.72 9.17 22.73
C ASP A 309 -7.43 8.52 21.35
N ILE A 310 -7.65 9.22 20.24
CA ILE A 310 -7.30 8.73 18.90
C ILE A 310 -5.78 8.44 18.81
N ILE A 311 -4.94 9.38 19.27
CA ILE A 311 -3.48 9.24 19.25
C ILE A 311 -3.01 8.12 20.20
N GLU A 312 -3.64 7.96 21.37
CA GLU A 312 -3.32 6.89 22.30
C GLU A 312 -3.74 5.52 21.75
N ARG A 313 -4.94 5.40 21.17
CA ARG A 313 -5.40 4.21 20.47
C ARG A 313 -4.42 3.84 19.36
N TYR A 314 -4.01 4.82 18.55
CA TYR A 314 -2.99 4.64 17.52
C TYR A 314 -1.63 4.18 18.08
N LYS A 315 -1.14 4.82 19.17
CA LYS A 315 0.11 4.44 19.82
C LYS A 315 0.08 3.01 20.36
N LYS A 316 -1.08 2.51 20.78
CA LYS A 316 -1.29 1.15 21.27
C LYS A 316 -1.39 0.13 20.13
N SER A 317 -2.00 0.49 19.00
CA SER A 317 -2.30 -0.42 17.90
C SER A 317 -1.19 -0.57 16.86
N VAL A 318 -0.32 0.43 16.70
CA VAL A 318 0.69 0.45 15.65
C VAL A 318 2.11 0.24 16.20
N PRO A 319 2.95 -0.63 15.59
CA PRO A 319 4.35 -0.79 16.01
C PRO A 319 5.12 0.53 15.95
N PRO A 320 6.02 0.82 16.91
CA PRO A 320 6.74 2.10 16.97
C PRO A 320 7.38 2.55 15.66
N ILE A 321 8.00 1.62 14.93
CA ILE A 321 8.68 1.90 13.66
C ILE A 321 7.72 2.28 12.52
N ALA A 322 6.48 1.77 12.54
CA ALA A 322 5.47 2.09 11.55
C ALA A 322 4.76 3.42 11.82
N LYS A 323 4.90 3.97 13.05
CA LYS A 323 4.22 5.21 13.46
C LYS A 323 4.61 6.43 12.64
N PHE A 324 5.84 6.43 12.15
CA PHE A 324 6.42 7.56 11.42
C PHE A 324 6.04 7.60 9.94
N SER A 325 5.24 6.65 9.45
CA SER A 325 4.92 6.56 8.02
C SER A 325 3.68 7.37 7.60
N ILE A 326 3.01 8.00 8.56
CA ILE A 326 1.76 8.73 8.40
C ILE A 326 2.00 10.13 7.79
N PRO A 327 1.24 10.54 6.76
CA PRO A 327 1.31 11.90 6.24
C PRO A 327 0.67 12.90 7.22
N VAL A 328 1.28 14.07 7.29
CA VAL A 328 0.82 15.24 8.04
C VAL A 328 0.85 16.41 7.08
N VAL A 329 -0.23 17.19 7.08
CA VAL A 329 -0.35 18.41 6.29
C VAL A 329 0.03 19.59 7.16
N ILE A 330 0.93 20.43 6.64
CA ILE A 330 1.50 21.56 7.36
C ILE A 330 1.27 22.82 6.57
N GLU A 331 0.86 23.85 7.28
CA GLU A 331 0.81 25.22 6.82
C GLU A 331 2.09 25.93 7.25
N LYS A 332 2.82 26.45 6.27
CA LYS A 332 3.99 27.30 6.47
C LYS A 332 3.59 28.74 6.18
N SER A 333 3.52 29.53 7.23
CA SER A 333 3.23 30.96 7.18
C SER A 333 4.51 31.78 7.35
N TYR A 334 4.58 32.89 6.61
CA TYR A 334 5.68 33.84 6.67
C TYR A 334 5.13 35.18 7.16
N PHE A 335 5.80 35.76 8.15
CA PHE A 335 5.49 37.11 8.62
C PHE A 335 6.79 37.90 8.74
N VAL A 336 6.74 39.15 8.28
CA VAL A 336 7.81 40.12 8.48
C VAL A 336 7.56 40.79 9.82
N SER A 337 8.47 40.63 10.77
CA SER A 337 8.41 41.35 12.05
C SER A 337 8.66 42.85 11.82
N SER A 338 8.35 43.67 12.83
CA SER A 338 8.66 45.11 12.83
C SER A 338 10.13 45.44 12.55
N ASP A 339 11.03 44.46 12.75
CA ASP A 339 12.47 44.60 12.58
C ASP A 339 12.96 44.11 11.20
N ASN A 340 12.05 43.93 10.23
CA ASN A 340 12.32 43.34 8.91
C ASN A 340 12.88 41.90 8.94
N ILE A 341 12.71 41.18 10.05
CA ILE A 341 13.12 39.77 10.14
C ILE A 341 11.99 38.91 9.57
N LEU A 342 12.32 38.08 8.57
CA LEU A 342 11.41 37.06 8.06
C LEU A 342 11.32 35.93 9.09
N CYS A 343 10.17 35.83 9.75
CA CYS A 343 9.89 34.73 10.66
C CYS A 343 9.05 33.66 9.95
N GLU A 344 9.51 32.42 10.03
CA GLU A 344 8.79 31.25 9.54
C GLU A 344 8.05 30.59 10.70
N ARG A 345 6.77 30.26 10.49
CA ARG A 345 6.00 29.44 11.43
C ARG A 345 5.33 28.29 10.70
N GLU A 346 5.57 27.11 11.23
CA GLU A 346 4.93 25.87 10.78
C GLU A 346 3.82 25.49 11.75
N LYS A 347 2.65 25.18 11.20
CA LYS A 347 1.50 24.70 11.96
C LYS A 347 0.95 23.44 11.30
N ILE A 348 0.77 22.40 12.09
CA ILE A 348 0.06 21.21 11.61
C ILE A 348 -1.41 21.55 11.49
N ILE A 349 -1.97 21.30 10.32
CA ILE A 349 -3.39 21.56 10.03
C ILE A 349 -4.20 20.26 9.99
N SER A 350 -3.59 19.14 9.59
CA SER A 350 -4.29 17.85 9.57
C SER A 350 -3.32 16.66 9.62
N ILE A 351 -3.78 15.56 10.22
CA ILE A 351 -3.22 14.21 10.08
C ILE A 351 -4.28 13.35 9.38
N PRO A 352 -4.32 13.34 8.04
CA PRO A 352 -5.41 12.75 7.28
C PRO A 352 -5.66 11.28 7.62
N THR A 353 -4.59 10.47 7.75
CA THR A 353 -4.71 9.04 8.05
C THR A 353 -5.36 8.71 9.40
N LEU A 354 -5.11 9.56 10.40
CA LEU A 354 -5.73 9.40 11.72
C LEU A 354 -7.13 10.03 11.77
N GLY A 355 -7.58 10.64 10.68
CA GLY A 355 -8.81 11.41 10.64
C GLY A 355 -8.75 12.60 11.60
N ILE A 356 -7.57 13.22 11.79
CA ILE A 356 -7.43 14.37 12.69
C ILE A 356 -7.38 15.66 11.85
N SER A 357 -8.32 16.56 12.06
CA SER A 357 -8.32 17.92 11.48
C SER A 357 -8.14 18.92 12.60
N LEU A 358 -7.01 19.63 12.61
CA LEU A 358 -6.70 20.62 13.64
C LEU A 358 -7.20 22.03 13.26
N ASN A 359 -7.64 22.22 12.01
CA ASN A 359 -8.19 23.47 11.52
C ASN A 359 -9.27 23.26 10.44
N PRO A 360 -10.51 22.92 10.84
CA PRO A 360 -11.59 22.58 9.90
C PRO A 360 -12.12 23.78 9.10
N GLU A 361 -11.98 25.02 9.60
CA GLU A 361 -12.64 26.21 9.02
C GLU A 361 -12.04 26.73 7.70
N SER A 362 -10.88 26.23 7.29
CA SER A 362 -10.13 26.78 6.15
C SER A 362 -9.76 25.74 5.10
N ILE A 363 -9.73 24.46 5.45
CA ILE A 363 -9.13 23.42 4.60
C ILE A 363 -9.83 22.09 4.82
N SER A 364 -10.39 21.53 3.75
CA SER A 364 -10.79 20.13 3.72
C SER A 364 -9.59 19.28 3.30
N CYS A 365 -9.12 18.43 4.21
CA CYS A 365 -8.03 17.48 3.99
C CYS A 365 -8.58 16.07 4.08
N TRP A 366 -8.19 15.21 3.14
CA TRP A 366 -8.57 13.81 3.18
C TRP A 366 -7.41 12.92 2.74
N ALA A 367 -7.38 11.71 3.28
CA ALA A 367 -6.56 10.63 2.76
C ALA A 367 -7.44 9.44 2.38
N LYS A 368 -7.06 8.77 1.29
CA LYS A 368 -7.80 7.62 0.77
C LYS A 368 -6.87 6.43 0.60
N PHE A 369 -7.15 5.35 1.33
CA PHE A 369 -6.53 4.04 1.13
C PHE A 369 -7.57 3.11 0.52
N ARG A 370 -7.38 2.69 -0.72
CA ARG A 370 -8.33 1.83 -1.47
C ARG A 370 -9.77 2.30 -1.45
N GLY A 371 -10.18 3.19 -2.35
CA GLY A 371 -11.62 3.39 -2.63
C GLY A 371 -12.47 3.95 -1.47
N ASN A 372 -11.95 3.92 -0.25
CA ASN A 372 -12.58 4.29 1.00
C ASN A 372 -12.02 5.63 1.41
N THR A 373 -12.86 6.65 1.27
CA THR A 373 -12.61 7.96 1.85
C THR A 373 -12.46 7.79 3.35
N LEU A 374 -11.44 8.39 3.95
CA LEU A 374 -11.45 8.56 5.40
C LEU A 374 -12.61 9.49 5.72
N ILE A 375 -13.55 8.93 6.46
CA ILE A 375 -14.67 9.64 7.04
C ILE A 375 -14.11 10.80 7.86
N GLY A 376 -14.55 12.03 7.56
CA GLY A 376 -14.16 13.23 8.31
C GLY A 376 -14.59 13.12 9.78
N ILE A 377 -13.94 13.89 10.66
CA ILE A 377 -14.28 13.92 12.09
C ILE A 377 -15.79 14.13 12.31
N ASP A 378 -16.45 14.90 11.46
CA ASP A 378 -17.86 15.24 11.59
C ASP A 378 -18.78 13.99 11.57
N GLU A 379 -18.46 12.99 10.76
CA GLU A 379 -19.19 11.70 10.73
C GLU A 379 -18.75 10.73 11.85
N LEU A 380 -17.54 10.89 12.43
CA LEU A 380 -17.11 10.18 13.64
C LEU A 380 -17.81 10.72 14.89
N ILE A 381 -18.11 12.02 14.91
CA ILE A 381 -18.91 12.67 15.95
C ILE A 381 -20.37 12.19 15.84
N GLU A 382 -20.97 12.22 14.65
CA GLU A 382 -22.35 11.71 14.47
C GLU A 382 -22.51 10.22 14.84
N ASN A 383 -21.51 9.38 14.54
CA ASN A 383 -21.54 7.96 14.90
C ASN A 383 -21.11 7.64 16.35
N SER A 384 -20.62 8.62 17.11
CA SER A 384 -20.33 8.45 18.55
C SER A 384 -21.45 8.96 19.45
N PHE A 385 -22.49 9.58 18.88
CA PHE A 385 -23.70 10.01 19.59
C PHE A 385 -24.93 9.09 19.36
N ILE A 386 -24.75 7.93 18.72
CA ILE A 386 -25.77 6.86 18.70
C ILE A 386 -25.17 5.57 19.26
N THR A 387 -25.11 5.50 20.58
CA THR A 387 -25.35 4.30 21.41
C THR A 387 -25.86 4.74 22.76
#